data_AF-A0A1G5L609-F1
#
_entry.id   AF-A0A1G5L609-F1
#
_cell.length_a   1.000
_cell.length_b   1.000
_cell.length_c   1.000
_cell.angle_alpha   90.00
_cell.angle_beta   90.00
_cell.angle_gamma   90.00
#
_symmetry.space_group_name_H-M   'P 1'
#
loop_
_entity.id
_entity.type
_entity.pdbx_description
1 polymer ?
#
loop_
_entity_poly.entity_id
_entity_poly.type
_entity_poly.pdbx_seq_one_letter_code
_entity_poly.pdbx_strand_id
1 'polypeptide(L)'
;MSRIRWQQDKVAGVPLNRHMGFVGPVEVGSVAYDGSNRFWIWSTPLQEDAWGYGPSEEAAKAALEYWLQAWLENFRAFFQSGV
;
A
#
# COMPACT_ATOMS: atom_id res chain seq x y z
N MET A 1 11.36 11.17 -0.54
CA MET A 1 11.18 10.24 0.59
C MET A 1 9.73 9.82 0.64
N SER A 2 9.47 8.52 0.79
CA SER A 2 8.11 7.99 0.89
C SER A 2 7.38 8.60 2.09
N ARG A 3 6.10 8.95 1.92
CA ARG A 3 5.24 9.43 3.02
C ARG A 3 4.54 8.29 3.75
N ILE A 4 4.65 7.07 3.23
CA ILE A 4 3.99 5.88 3.79
C ILE A 4 4.89 5.32 4.89
N ARG A 5 4.36 5.28 6.12
CA ARG A 5 4.97 4.54 7.21
C ARG A 5 4.53 3.08 7.13
N TRP A 6 5.49 2.19 6.98
CA TRP A 6 5.24 0.75 6.96
C TRP A 6 5.39 0.16 8.36
N GLN A 7 4.45 -0.70 8.75
CA GLN A 7 4.46 -1.46 10.00
C GLN A 7 4.28 -2.94 9.69
N GLN A 8 5.16 -3.79 10.20
CA GLN A 8 4.99 -5.23 10.07
C GLN A 8 3.80 -5.69 10.89
N ASP A 9 2.91 -6.43 10.25
CA ASP A 9 1.71 -7.01 10.86
C ASP A 9 2.10 -8.18 11.79
N LYS A 10 1.31 -8.39 12.84
CA LYS A 10 1.57 -9.41 13.85
C LYS A 10 0.27 -10.05 14.32
N VAL A 11 0.27 -11.38 14.45
CA VAL A 11 -0.83 -12.13 15.06
C VAL A 11 -0.30 -12.83 16.31
N ALA A 12 -0.94 -12.59 17.46
CA ALA A 12 -0.50 -13.10 18.76
C ALA A 12 1.00 -12.82 19.05
N GLY A 13 1.52 -11.67 18.60
CA GLY A 13 2.93 -11.28 18.75
C GLY A 13 3.90 -11.86 17.72
N VAL A 14 3.44 -12.80 16.88
CA VAL A 14 4.25 -13.41 15.81
C VAL A 14 4.25 -12.50 14.57
N PRO A 15 5.42 -12.05 14.08
CA PRO A 15 5.51 -11.26 12.85
C PRO A 15 5.06 -12.07 11.63
N LEU A 16 4.21 -11.45 10.82
CA LEU A 16 3.78 -12.01 9.54
C LEU A 16 4.67 -11.49 8.40
N ASN A 17 4.70 -12.21 7.28
CA ASN A 17 5.21 -11.67 6.00
C ASN A 17 4.16 -10.74 5.37
N ARG A 18 3.71 -9.77 6.16
CA ARG A 18 2.70 -8.77 5.80
C ARG A 18 3.08 -7.43 6.45
N HIS A 19 2.98 -6.37 5.67
CA HIS A 19 3.29 -5.01 6.07
C HIS A 19 2.09 -4.11 5.76
N MET A 20 1.64 -3.35 6.75
CA MET A 20 0.59 -2.36 6.59
C MET A 20 1.21 -0.98 6.37
N GLY A 21 0.68 -0.23 5.40
CA GLY A 21 1.11 1.11 5.03
C GLY A 21 0.14 2.17 5.52
N PHE A 22 0.67 3.20 6.19
CA PHE A 22 -0.11 4.29 6.75
C PHE A 22 0.41 5.67 6.33
N VAL A 23 -0.52 6.60 6.08
CA VAL A 23 -0.23 8.04 5.98
C VAL A 23 -0.99 8.74 7.11
N GLY A 24 -0.27 9.17 8.14
CA GLY A 24 -0.90 9.62 9.39
C GLY A 24 -1.71 8.46 10.04
N PRO A 25 -2.97 8.69 10.43
CA PRO A 25 -3.84 7.63 10.97
C PRO A 25 -4.54 6.79 9.89
N VAL A 26 -4.38 7.13 8.60
CA VAL A 26 -5.11 6.48 7.50
C VAL A 26 -4.30 5.30 6.96
N GLU A 27 -4.91 4.12 6.93
CA GLU A 27 -4.38 2.97 6.19
C GLU A 27 -4.52 3.22 4.69
N VAL A 28 -3.41 3.15 3.96
CA VAL A 28 -3.38 3.34 2.50
C VAL A 28 -3.19 2.03 1.74
N GLY A 29 -2.82 0.97 2.43
CA GLY A 29 -2.82 -0.39 1.89
C GLY A 29 -1.90 -1.34 2.64
N SER A 30 -1.73 -2.53 2.08
CA SER A 30 -0.90 -3.57 2.67
C SER A 30 -0.09 -4.31 1.60
N VAL A 31 1.04 -4.89 2.03
CA VAL A 31 1.95 -5.68 1.21
C VAL A 31 2.17 -7.01 1.90
N ALA A 32 1.81 -8.13 1.26
CA ALA A 32 1.90 -9.47 1.83
C ALA A 32 2.60 -10.43 0.88
N TYR A 33 3.40 -11.34 1.43
CA TYR A 33 4.06 -12.39 0.65
C TYR A 33 3.09 -13.53 0.35
N ASP A 34 2.91 -13.84 -0.92
CA ASP A 34 2.23 -15.04 -1.38
C ASP A 34 3.27 -16.15 -1.60
N GLY A 35 3.33 -17.08 -0.65
CA GLY A 35 4.26 -18.21 -0.71
C GLY A 35 3.96 -19.22 -1.82
N SER A 36 2.72 -19.31 -2.30
CA SER A 36 2.33 -20.23 -3.37
C SER A 36 2.90 -19.77 -4.71
N ASN A 37 2.79 -18.48 -4.98
CA ASN A 37 3.26 -17.90 -6.25
C ASN A 37 4.64 -17.24 -6.17
N ARG A 38 5.23 -17.16 -4.96
CA ARG A 38 6.57 -16.61 -4.68
C ARG A 38 6.74 -15.14 -5.09
N PHE A 39 5.70 -14.33 -4.90
CA PHE A 39 5.75 -12.88 -5.09
C PHE A 39 5.08 -12.14 -3.93
N TRP A 40 5.29 -10.83 -3.89
CA TRP A 40 4.64 -9.94 -2.94
C TRP A 40 3.44 -9.29 -3.59
N ILE A 41 2.28 -9.41 -2.95
CA ILE A 41 1.03 -8.78 -3.37
C ILE A 41 0.90 -7.47 -2.60
N TRP A 42 0.46 -6.41 -3.27
CA TRP A 42 -0.03 -5.22 -2.61
C TRP A 42 -1.52 -5.06 -2.87
N SER A 43 -2.24 -4.49 -1.92
CA SER A 43 -3.64 -4.11 -2.06
C SER A 43 -3.94 -2.85 -1.25
N THR A 44 -5.03 -2.17 -1.58
CA THR A 44 -5.46 -0.96 -0.86
C THR A 44 -6.93 -1.05 -0.44
N PRO A 45 -7.30 -0.53 0.74
CA PRO A 45 -8.71 -0.39 1.14
C PRO A 45 -9.39 0.82 0.49
N LEU A 46 -8.65 1.68 -0.22
CA LEU A 46 -9.15 2.94 -0.76
C LEU A 46 -10.03 2.77 -2.02
N GLN A 47 -9.91 1.62 -2.69
CA GLN A 47 -10.71 1.27 -3.85
C GLN A 47 -10.89 -0.24 -3.90
N GLU A 48 -12.12 -0.68 -4.20
CA GLU A 48 -12.42 -2.09 -4.43
C GLU A 48 -11.59 -2.65 -5.59
N ASP A 49 -11.13 -3.90 -5.43
CA ASP A 49 -10.30 -4.64 -6.39
C ASP A 49 -9.00 -3.95 -6.84
N ALA A 50 -8.52 -2.94 -6.11
CA ALA A 50 -7.23 -2.31 -6.37
C ALA A 50 -6.10 -3.11 -5.69
N TRP A 51 -5.36 -3.84 -6.51
CA TRP A 51 -4.22 -4.65 -6.09
C TRP A 51 -3.19 -4.80 -7.22
N GLY A 52 -2.02 -5.34 -6.87
CA GLY A 52 -0.99 -5.71 -7.82
C GLY A 52 0.09 -6.56 -7.15
N TYR A 53 1.22 -6.76 -7.82
CA TYR A 53 2.30 -7.60 -7.30
C TYR A 53 3.69 -7.06 -7.64
N GLY A 54 4.70 -7.56 -6.94
CA GLY A 54 6.11 -7.27 -7.16
C GLY A 54 7.01 -8.46 -6.80
N PRO A 55 8.19 -8.58 -7.43
CA PRO A 55 9.12 -9.68 -7.16
C PRO A 55 9.81 -9.60 -5.80
N SER A 56 9.78 -8.44 -5.13
CA SER A 56 10.29 -8.22 -3.77
C SER A 56 9.30 -7.38 -2.95
N GLU A 57 9.50 -7.36 -1.64
CA GLU A 57 8.72 -6.53 -0.72
C GLU A 57 8.79 -5.05 -1.11
N GLU A 58 9.99 -4.56 -1.37
CA GLU A 58 10.25 -3.17 -1.76
C GLU A 58 9.59 -2.84 -3.10
N ALA A 59 9.64 -3.78 -4.06
CA ALA A 59 8.99 -3.59 -5.35
C ALA A 59 7.46 -3.49 -5.20
N ALA A 60 6.83 -4.32 -4.37
CA ALA A 60 5.40 -4.24 -4.10
C ALA A 60 5.03 -2.96 -3.34
N LYS A 61 5.83 -2.54 -2.35
CA LYS A 61 5.66 -1.26 -1.64
C LYS A 61 5.75 -0.06 -2.59
N ALA A 62 6.74 -0.05 -3.47
CA ALA A 62 6.92 1.01 -4.47
C ALA A 62 5.78 1.04 -5.49
N ALA A 63 5.31 -0.14 -5.94
CA ALA A 63 4.17 -0.24 -6.85
C ALA A 63 2.88 0.31 -6.22
N LEU A 64 2.61 0.00 -4.95
CA LEU A 64 1.49 0.57 -4.21
C LEU A 64 1.61 2.10 -4.09
N GLU A 65 2.79 2.61 -3.75
CA GLU A 65 3.00 4.06 -3.63
C GLU A 65 2.80 4.77 -4.97
N TYR A 66 3.30 4.18 -6.06
CA TYR A 66 3.08 4.70 -7.41
C TYR A 66 1.60 4.71 -7.78
N TRP A 67 0.89 3.61 -7.53
CA TRP A 67 -0.55 3.52 -7.76
C TRP A 67 -1.29 4.58 -6.95
N LEU A 68 -0.95 4.75 -5.67
CA LEU A 68 -1.60 5.71 -4.78
C LEU A 68 -1.41 7.15 -5.28
N GLN A 69 -0.21 7.50 -5.72
CA GLN A 69 0.07 8.82 -6.30
C GLN A 69 -0.78 9.07 -7.55
N ALA A 70 -0.82 8.10 -8.48
CA ALA A 70 -1.64 8.21 -9.69
C ALA A 70 -3.14 8.29 -9.36
N TRP A 71 -3.60 7.53 -8.37
CA TRP A 71 -4.99 7.54 -7.93
C TRP A 71 -5.39 8.88 -7.32
N LEU A 72 -4.55 9.44 -6.44
CA LEU A 72 -4.77 10.75 -5.81
C LEU A 72 -4.78 11.90 -6.82
N GLU A 73 -4.04 11.77 -7.92
CA GLU A 73 -3.99 12.79 -8.98
C GLU A 73 -5.37 13.03 -9.61
N ASN A 74 -6.25 12.02 -9.65
CA ASN A 74 -7.64 12.18 -10.11
C ASN A 74 -8.44 13.18 -9.27
N PHE A 75 -8.06 13.39 -8.02
CA PHE A 75 -8.71 14.31 -7.08
C PHE A 75 -8.00 15.67 -6.99
N ARG A 76 -6.91 15.87 -7.73
CA ARG A 76 -6.08 17.08 -7.64
C ARG A 76 -6.89 18.36 -7.84
N ALA A 77 -7.79 18.37 -8.82
CA ALA A 77 -8.64 19.53 -9.10
C ALA A 77 -9.49 19.91 -7.87
N PHE A 78 -10.08 18.93 -7.18
CA PHE A 78 -10.89 19.13 -5.98
C PHE A 78 -10.07 19.80 -4.85
N PHE A 79 -8.82 19.38 -4.65
CA PHE A 79 -7.95 19.96 -3.63
C PHE A 79 -7.38 21.33 -4.00
N GLN A 80 -7.30 21.66 -5.29
CA GLN A 80 -6.80 22.95 -5.77
C GLN A 80 -7.91 24.00 -5.89
N SER A 81 -9.15 23.59 -6.11
CA SER A 81 -10.31 24.47 -6.26
C SER A 81 -10.93 24.90 -4.93
N GLY A 82 -10.17 24.89 -3.83
CA GLY A 82 -10.63 25.30 -2.51
C GLY A 82 -11.13 26.75 -2.51
N VAL A 83 -12.44 26.88 -2.77
CA VAL A 83 -13.32 27.97 -2.35
C VAL A 83 -13.95 27.56 -1.03
#